data_AF-A0A1G1WHB8-F1
#
_entry.id   AF-A0A1G1WHB8-F1
#
_cell.length_a   1.000
_cell.length_b   1.000
_cell.length_c   1.000
_cell.angle_alpha   90.00
_cell.angle_beta   90.00
_cell.angle_gamma   90.00
#
_symmetry.space_group_name_H-M   'P 1'
#
loop_
_entity.id
_entity.type
_entity.pdbx_description
1 polymer ?
#
loop_
_entity_poly.entity_id
_entity_poly.type
_entity_poly.pdbx_seq_one_letter_code
_entity_poly.pdbx_strand_id
1 'polypeptide(L)'
;MQCLFVVFLAISFPLRKWASEDSAALTIVTLGYAAGLFFWLLGLEFDAFHDTLFAALPAVFGLVAVYSQKNSRYLYYNIIFIVIALFLYFTSLLGLEDQTQYLGGAYFTLTIIFYLLATFTKKFQGAFTAFIFGSGVTALLGHVFTLEHPVYLFIGNVTVAAILVDYAIRSGKLQFIYASNLFIFVSMWSLLRTFEVQISYYPLFFAGLAYLFYIVAQILPERLNSLYRMTALVGGGATTLIFGVLGLGEGETYYSISQGRYVQDTSFAGLERSALVSSYAATLLYTLDAIFLKKGGMGYFASAVAMFTYLWQMKYLGFAEVQTYTLALGVYFMALAYFQRLAGHAGNRDLLNYVGLFFLLVPTFFQSFGDGGAKYALLMGVEGLLLFGLGTSLSYRTYTYAGIGALVVAIISQTYEFVFSLPRWMITAAVGILLLSSAIYLLLRRKEEPQK
;
A
#
# COMPACT_ATOMS: atom_id res chain seq x y z
N MET A 1 14.50 37.93 1.57
CA MET A 1 15.74 38.46 2.19
C MET A 1 15.79 38.28 3.72
N GLN A 2 14.91 38.90 4.53
CA GLN A 2 14.98 38.80 6.00
C GLN A 2 14.84 37.37 6.57
N CYS A 3 14.05 36.49 5.93
CA CYS A 3 13.95 35.08 6.33
C CYS A 3 15.24 34.27 6.07
N LEU A 4 15.97 34.57 4.99
CA LEU A 4 17.27 33.94 4.68
C LEU A 4 18.30 34.28 5.76
N PHE A 5 18.30 35.51 6.25
CA PHE A 5 19.13 35.98 7.36
C PHE A 5 18.83 35.22 8.68
N VAL A 6 17.55 34.98 8.98
CA VAL A 6 17.13 34.22 10.18
C VAL A 6 17.51 32.73 10.07
N VAL A 7 17.31 32.11 8.90
CA VAL A 7 17.73 30.72 8.66
C VAL A 7 19.24 30.58 8.77
N PHE A 8 20.00 31.56 8.30
CA PHE A 8 21.47 31.58 8.39
C PHE A 8 21.96 31.78 9.85
N LEU A 9 21.30 32.64 10.62
CA LEU A 9 21.53 32.79 12.07
C LEU A 9 21.20 31.50 12.84
N ALA A 10 20.12 30.82 12.46
CA ALA A 10 19.72 29.55 13.05
C ALA A 10 20.71 28.41 12.75
N ILE A 11 21.39 28.43 11.60
CA ILE A 11 22.42 27.44 11.22
C ILE A 11 23.79 27.78 11.84
N SER A 12 24.13 29.07 11.99
CA SER A 12 25.41 29.52 12.58
C SER A 12 25.50 29.33 14.09
N PHE A 13 24.36 29.33 14.79
CA PHE A 13 24.30 29.10 16.24
C PHE A 13 24.77 27.69 16.69
N PRO A 14 24.31 26.57 16.09
CA PRO A 14 24.83 25.24 16.41
C PRO A 14 26.29 25.05 15.95
N LEU A 15 26.73 25.72 14.87
CA LEU A 15 28.12 25.69 14.38
C LEU A 15 29.12 26.21 15.42
N ARG A 16 28.76 27.26 16.16
CA ARG A 16 29.60 27.81 17.23
C ARG A 16 29.72 26.88 18.43
N LYS A 17 28.68 26.09 18.71
CA LYS A 17 28.62 25.18 19.87
C LYS A 17 29.40 23.88 19.66
N TRP A 18 29.66 23.49 18.41
CA TRP A 18 30.37 22.25 18.05
C TRP A 18 31.83 22.46 17.65
N ALA A 19 32.31 23.71 17.60
CA ALA A 19 33.70 24.03 17.25
C ALA A 19 34.61 23.99 18.48
N SER A 20 34.98 22.80 18.93
CA SER A 20 36.22 22.60 19.70
C SER A 20 37.25 21.98 18.75
N GLU A 21 38.23 22.79 18.32
CA GLU A 21 39.49 22.47 17.60
C GLU A 21 39.69 22.90 16.12
N ASP A 22 38.68 23.12 15.27
CA ASP A 22 38.91 23.57 13.87
C ASP A 22 38.68 25.10 13.68
N SER A 23 39.65 25.92 14.06
CA SER A 23 39.59 27.39 13.95
C SER A 23 39.49 27.90 12.49
N ALA A 24 40.09 27.18 11.54
CA ALA A 24 40.10 27.54 10.12
C ALA A 24 38.72 27.40 9.44
N ALA A 25 37.88 26.48 9.93
CA ALA A 25 36.49 26.31 9.46
C ALA A 25 35.69 27.58 9.68
N LEU A 26 35.80 28.09 10.91
CA LEU A 26 35.17 29.32 11.33
C LEU A 26 35.72 30.46 10.48
N THR A 27 37.04 30.55 10.27
CA THR A 27 37.65 31.64 9.48
C THR A 27 37.12 31.69 8.04
N ILE A 28 36.97 30.56 7.35
CA ILE A 28 36.51 30.54 5.96
C ILE A 28 35.02 30.88 5.85
N VAL A 29 34.20 30.33 6.75
CA VAL A 29 32.77 30.69 6.84
C VAL A 29 32.61 32.16 7.22
N THR A 30 33.46 32.67 8.12
CA THR A 30 33.46 34.06 8.56
C THR A 30 33.97 35.00 7.46
N LEU A 31 34.92 34.58 6.62
CA LEU A 31 35.38 35.35 5.46
C LEU A 31 34.32 35.39 4.35
N GLY A 32 33.66 34.27 4.07
CA GLY A 32 32.51 34.25 3.15
C GLY A 32 31.36 35.13 3.67
N TYR A 33 31.09 35.08 4.97
CA TYR A 33 30.12 35.93 5.65
C TYR A 33 30.53 37.41 5.62
N ALA A 34 31.78 37.74 5.95
CA ALA A 34 32.30 39.09 5.95
C ALA A 34 32.31 39.70 4.55
N ALA A 35 32.58 38.90 3.51
CA ALA A 35 32.40 39.33 2.13
C ALA A 35 30.92 39.68 1.87
N GLY A 36 29.97 38.77 2.16
CA GLY A 36 28.55 39.04 1.98
C GLY A 36 28.04 40.26 2.76
N LEU A 37 28.50 40.45 4.00
CA LEU A 37 28.14 41.58 4.86
C LEU A 37 28.78 42.90 4.41
N PHE A 38 30.04 42.87 3.96
CA PHE A 38 30.75 44.03 3.43
C PHE A 38 29.99 44.63 2.24
N PHE A 39 29.52 43.78 1.35
CA PHE A 39 28.72 44.21 0.21
C PHE A 39 27.33 44.67 0.63
N TRP A 40 26.63 43.97 1.54
CA TRP A 40 25.34 44.40 2.08
C TRP A 40 25.38 45.78 2.76
N LEU A 41 26.41 46.06 3.56
CA LEU A 41 26.59 47.34 4.27
C LEU A 41 26.91 48.52 3.35
N LEU A 42 27.42 48.27 2.15
CA LEU A 42 27.76 49.33 1.19
C LEU A 42 26.56 49.93 0.46
N GLY A 43 25.34 49.42 0.70
CA GLY A 43 24.10 50.08 0.27
C GLY A 43 23.96 50.25 -1.24
N LEU A 44 24.68 49.46 -2.03
CA LEU A 44 24.51 49.41 -3.48
C LEU A 44 23.21 48.67 -3.77
N GLU A 45 22.36 49.25 -4.62
CA GLU A 45 21.21 48.53 -5.19
C GLU A 45 21.76 47.31 -5.94
N PHE A 46 21.67 46.14 -5.31
CA PHE A 46 22.19 44.93 -5.90
C PHE A 46 21.22 44.45 -6.97
N ASP A 47 21.61 44.64 -8.23
CA ASP A 47 21.01 43.91 -9.34
C ASP A 47 21.14 42.40 -9.08
N ALA A 48 20.18 41.64 -9.55
CA ALA A 48 20.06 40.20 -9.30
C ALA A 48 21.31 39.35 -9.65
N PHE A 49 22.19 39.89 -10.49
CA PHE A 49 23.49 39.30 -10.79
C PHE A 49 24.37 39.19 -9.54
N HIS A 50 24.37 40.23 -8.70
CA HIS A 50 25.15 40.27 -7.49
C HIS A 50 24.64 39.26 -6.45
N ASP A 51 23.33 39.15 -6.27
CA ASP A 51 22.72 38.14 -5.38
C ASP A 51 23.15 36.71 -5.73
N THR A 52 23.18 36.40 -7.03
CA THR A 52 23.67 35.12 -7.53
C THR A 52 25.16 34.94 -7.21
N LEU A 53 25.98 35.93 -7.55
CA LEU A 53 27.43 35.89 -7.31
C LEU A 53 27.74 35.70 -5.83
N PHE A 54 26.98 36.37 -4.95
CA PHE A 54 27.09 36.22 -3.51
C PHE A 54 26.76 34.83 -3.01
N ALA A 55 25.76 34.20 -3.58
CA ALA A 55 25.42 32.83 -3.21
C ALA A 55 26.46 31.81 -3.73
N ALA A 56 27.11 32.10 -4.86
CA ALA A 56 28.16 31.26 -5.43
C ALA A 56 29.51 31.38 -4.69
N LEU A 57 29.84 32.55 -4.13
CA LEU A 57 31.11 32.79 -3.43
C LEU A 57 31.40 31.79 -2.29
N PRO A 58 30.46 31.51 -1.37
CA PRO A 58 30.63 30.48 -0.35
C PRO A 58 30.90 29.07 -0.91
N ALA A 59 30.37 28.73 -2.08
CA ALA A 59 30.70 27.48 -2.76
C ALA A 59 32.15 27.50 -3.27
N VAL A 60 32.64 28.60 -3.82
CA VAL A 60 34.05 28.70 -4.24
C VAL A 60 34.98 28.61 -3.02
N PHE A 61 34.71 29.36 -1.95
CA PHE A 61 35.50 29.31 -0.71
C PHE A 61 35.43 27.95 -0.04
N GLY A 62 34.29 27.26 -0.11
CA GLY A 62 34.13 25.89 0.35
C GLY A 62 35.07 24.93 -0.37
N LEU A 63 35.24 25.05 -1.70
CA LEU A 63 36.19 24.21 -2.46
C LEU A 63 37.64 24.47 -2.04
N VAL A 64 38.01 25.75 -1.87
CA VAL A 64 39.33 26.14 -1.38
C VAL A 64 39.58 25.57 0.02
N ALA A 65 38.57 25.58 0.90
CA ALA A 65 38.64 24.97 2.22
C ALA A 65 38.90 23.46 2.16
N VAL A 66 38.17 22.74 1.29
CA VAL A 66 38.36 21.30 1.09
C VAL A 66 39.80 21.00 0.65
N TYR A 67 40.34 21.78 -0.28
CA TYR A 67 41.69 21.58 -0.79
C TYR A 67 42.76 21.89 0.27
N SER A 68 42.62 23.02 0.98
CA SER A 68 43.60 23.49 1.97
C SER A 68 43.62 22.64 3.24
N GLN A 69 42.44 22.32 3.79
CA GLN A 69 42.29 21.62 5.07
C GLN A 69 42.21 20.09 4.94
N LYS A 70 42.07 19.56 3.71
CA LYS A 70 41.86 18.13 3.43
C LYS A 70 40.68 17.51 4.21
N ASN A 71 39.71 18.32 4.65
CA ASN A 71 38.55 17.88 5.41
C ASN A 71 37.31 17.88 4.51
N SER A 72 36.73 16.70 4.30
CA SER A 72 35.57 16.53 3.41
C SER A 72 34.28 17.14 3.96
N ARG A 73 34.21 17.50 5.25
CA ARG A 73 33.02 18.14 5.83
C ARG A 73 32.68 19.46 5.12
N TYR A 74 33.68 20.15 4.59
CA TYR A 74 33.47 21.39 3.84
C TYR A 74 32.71 21.21 2.52
N LEU A 75 32.70 20.00 1.95
CA LEU A 75 31.89 19.70 0.76
C LEU A 75 30.39 19.76 1.06
N TYR A 76 29.94 19.46 2.28
CA TYR A 76 28.52 19.56 2.64
C TYR A 76 28.05 21.02 2.63
N TYR A 77 28.83 21.93 3.20
CA TYR A 77 28.53 23.35 3.17
C TYR A 77 28.51 23.86 1.73
N ASN A 78 29.50 23.46 0.94
CA ASN A 78 29.59 23.80 -0.48
C ASN A 78 28.30 23.46 -1.24
N ILE A 79 27.83 22.23 -1.09
CA ILE A 79 26.61 21.73 -1.71
C ILE A 79 25.39 22.57 -1.30
N ILE A 80 25.25 22.91 -0.01
CA ILE A 80 24.15 23.75 0.48
C ILE A 80 24.19 25.12 -0.19
N PHE A 81 25.37 25.73 -0.30
CA PHE A 81 25.51 27.04 -0.97
C PHE A 81 25.27 26.96 -2.47
N ILE A 82 25.71 25.90 -3.16
CA ILE A 82 25.37 25.68 -4.58
C ILE A 82 23.85 25.60 -4.75
N VAL A 83 23.17 24.88 -3.86
CA VAL A 83 21.70 24.76 -3.88
C VAL A 83 21.02 26.13 -3.72
N ILE A 84 21.46 26.93 -2.75
CA ILE A 84 20.92 28.29 -2.52
C ILE A 84 21.24 29.21 -3.70
N ALA A 85 22.45 29.12 -4.26
CA ALA A 85 22.86 29.91 -5.41
C ALA A 85 22.05 29.60 -6.65
N LEU A 86 21.74 28.32 -6.87
CA LEU A 86 20.87 27.91 -7.96
C LEU A 86 19.46 28.48 -7.81
N PHE A 87 18.90 28.46 -6.59
CA PHE A 87 17.60 29.08 -6.33
C PHE A 87 17.61 30.57 -6.69
N LEU A 88 18.55 31.34 -6.13
CA LEU A 88 18.66 32.78 -6.35
C LEU A 88 18.96 33.13 -7.81
N TYR A 89 19.74 32.31 -8.51
CA TYR A 89 19.98 32.46 -9.93
C TYR A 89 18.68 32.43 -10.74
N PHE A 90 17.83 31.43 -10.50
CA PHE A 90 16.59 31.29 -11.24
C PHE A 90 15.54 32.32 -10.83
N THR A 91 15.37 32.57 -9.53
CA THR A 91 14.34 33.50 -9.04
C THR A 91 14.73 34.95 -9.28
N SER A 92 15.90 35.36 -8.79
CA SER A 92 16.32 36.76 -8.84
C SER A 92 16.86 37.12 -10.22
N LEU A 93 17.84 36.37 -10.75
CA LEU A 93 18.57 36.79 -11.95
C LEU A 93 17.81 36.52 -13.25
N LEU A 94 17.19 35.35 -13.37
CA LEU A 94 16.40 35.02 -14.55
C LEU A 94 14.95 35.50 -14.47
N GLY A 95 14.47 35.94 -13.29
CA GLY A 95 13.08 36.35 -13.09
C GLY A 95 12.08 35.21 -13.28
N LEU A 96 12.48 33.96 -13.03
CA LEU A 96 11.67 32.76 -13.26
C LEU A 96 10.93 32.31 -11.99
N GLU A 97 10.51 33.25 -11.13
CA GLU A 97 9.83 32.95 -9.86
C GLU A 97 8.55 32.12 -10.06
N ASP A 98 7.78 32.45 -11.09
CA ASP A 98 6.52 31.76 -11.42
C ASP A 98 6.72 30.47 -12.22
N GLN A 99 7.92 30.21 -12.73
CA GLN A 99 8.21 29.07 -13.60
C GLN A 99 8.96 27.96 -12.83
N THR A 100 8.32 27.50 -11.75
CA THR A 100 8.89 26.53 -10.79
C THR A 100 9.40 25.24 -11.43
N GLN A 101 8.85 24.83 -12.57
CA GLN A 101 9.30 23.65 -13.32
C GLN A 101 10.73 23.75 -13.84
N TYR A 102 11.21 24.93 -14.25
CA TYR A 102 12.59 25.08 -14.73
C TYR A 102 13.59 24.99 -13.58
N LEU A 103 13.26 25.60 -12.44
CA LEU A 103 14.04 25.49 -11.21
C LEU A 103 14.11 24.03 -10.74
N GLY A 104 12.98 23.32 -10.76
CA GLY A 104 12.94 21.90 -10.44
C GLY A 104 13.78 21.03 -11.39
N GLY A 105 13.72 21.30 -12.70
CA GLY A 105 14.57 20.66 -13.70
C GLY A 105 16.07 20.93 -13.49
N ALA A 106 16.44 22.14 -13.07
CA ALA A 106 17.81 22.47 -12.71
C ALA A 106 18.29 21.68 -11.49
N TYR A 107 17.45 21.52 -10.47
CA TYR A 107 17.75 20.66 -9.32
C TYR A 107 17.91 19.18 -9.69
N PHE A 108 17.10 18.64 -10.60
CA PHE A 108 17.30 17.27 -11.11
C PHE A 108 18.59 17.13 -11.92
N THR A 109 18.97 18.15 -12.69
CA THR A 109 20.26 18.16 -13.39
C THR A 109 21.41 18.13 -12.38
N LEU A 110 21.32 18.93 -11.32
CA LEU A 110 22.31 18.96 -10.25
C LEU A 110 22.35 17.64 -9.46
N THR A 111 21.20 16.96 -9.30
CA THR A 111 21.08 15.62 -8.72
C THR A 111 21.95 14.61 -9.47
N ILE A 112 21.87 14.62 -10.82
CA ILE A 112 22.67 13.75 -11.69
C ILE A 112 24.16 14.11 -11.56
N ILE A 113 24.51 15.39 -11.62
CA ILE A 113 25.89 15.87 -11.50
C ILE A 113 26.51 15.41 -10.17
N PHE A 114 25.83 15.64 -9.04
CA PHE A 114 26.33 15.20 -7.74
C PHE A 114 26.40 13.68 -7.63
N TYR A 115 25.45 12.94 -8.20
CA TYR A 115 25.54 11.49 -8.23
C TYR A 115 26.77 10.99 -9.01
N LEU A 116 27.00 11.53 -10.21
CA LEU A 116 28.19 11.19 -11.01
C LEU A 116 29.48 11.53 -10.26
N LEU A 117 29.57 12.71 -9.66
CA LEU A 117 30.72 13.09 -8.81
C LEU A 117 30.91 12.14 -7.64
N ALA A 118 29.83 11.68 -6.99
CA ALA A 118 29.92 10.66 -5.96
C ALA A 118 30.54 9.36 -6.52
N THR A 119 30.08 8.89 -7.69
CA THR A 119 30.61 7.66 -8.29
C THR A 119 32.11 7.78 -8.65
N PHE A 120 32.55 8.94 -9.15
CA PHE A 120 33.98 9.19 -9.44
C PHE A 120 34.83 9.28 -8.17
N THR A 121 34.26 9.79 -7.08
CA THR A 121 34.98 10.00 -5.81
C THR A 121 34.82 8.83 -4.83
N LYS A 122 34.36 7.65 -5.29
CA LYS A 122 34.12 6.46 -4.44
C LYS A 122 35.31 6.06 -3.55
N LYS A 123 36.55 6.33 -3.97
CA LYS A 123 37.77 6.06 -3.18
C LYS A 123 37.94 6.99 -1.97
N PHE A 124 37.29 8.16 -1.98
CA PHE A 124 37.35 9.16 -0.93
C PHE A 124 36.03 9.19 -0.17
N GLN A 125 35.92 8.36 0.89
CA GLN A 125 34.66 8.13 1.60
C GLN A 125 33.92 9.42 1.98
N GLY A 126 34.63 10.44 2.45
CA GLY A 126 34.04 11.71 2.84
C GLY A 126 33.47 12.55 1.68
N ALA A 127 34.12 12.52 0.50
CA ALA A 127 33.60 13.19 -0.69
C ALA A 127 32.40 12.42 -1.27
N PHE A 128 32.51 11.09 -1.31
CA PHE A 128 31.41 10.22 -1.70
C PHE A 128 30.15 10.48 -0.87
N THR A 129 30.25 10.51 0.46
CA THR A 129 29.09 10.76 1.33
C THR A 129 28.53 12.17 1.17
N ALA A 130 29.38 13.18 0.95
CA ALA A 130 28.94 14.55 0.71
C ALA A 130 28.15 14.66 -0.60
N PHE A 131 28.66 14.10 -1.70
CA PHE A 131 27.98 14.15 -2.99
C PHE A 131 26.70 13.30 -3.04
N ILE A 132 26.66 12.16 -2.36
CA ILE A 132 25.40 11.41 -2.19
C ILE A 132 24.38 12.25 -1.42
N PHE A 133 24.79 12.95 -0.36
CA PHE A 133 23.92 13.89 0.35
C PHE A 133 23.40 15.00 -0.56
N GLY A 134 24.28 15.62 -1.35
CA GLY A 134 23.89 16.64 -2.32
C GLY A 134 22.91 16.15 -3.36
N SER A 135 23.11 14.94 -3.89
CA SER A 135 22.17 14.29 -4.80
C SER A 135 20.80 14.09 -4.13
N GLY A 136 20.76 13.61 -2.88
CA GLY A 136 19.49 13.46 -2.14
C GLY A 136 18.75 14.78 -1.88
N VAL A 137 19.46 15.84 -1.46
CA VAL A 137 18.86 17.15 -1.19
C VAL A 137 18.32 17.79 -2.47
N THR A 138 19.11 17.76 -3.54
CA THR A 138 18.69 18.33 -4.83
C THR A 138 17.54 17.53 -5.46
N ALA A 139 17.53 16.21 -5.31
CA ALA A 139 16.38 15.40 -5.73
C ALA A 139 15.10 15.81 -5.00
N LEU A 140 15.18 15.97 -3.68
CA LEU A 140 14.03 16.37 -2.86
C LEU A 140 13.49 17.75 -3.27
N LEU A 141 14.37 18.74 -3.42
CA LEU A 141 13.97 20.08 -3.88
C LEU A 141 13.40 20.04 -5.30
N GLY A 142 14.00 19.26 -6.20
CA GLY A 142 13.46 19.03 -7.54
C GLY A 142 12.02 18.53 -7.52
N HIS A 143 11.68 17.58 -6.63
CA HIS A 143 10.30 17.08 -6.49
C HIS A 143 9.34 18.15 -5.94
N VAL A 144 9.78 18.94 -4.94
CA VAL A 144 8.96 20.01 -4.37
C VAL A 144 8.58 21.03 -5.45
N PHE A 145 9.55 21.49 -6.25
CA PHE A 145 9.31 22.50 -7.29
C PHE A 145 8.58 21.96 -8.53
N THR A 146 8.48 20.63 -8.70
CA THR A 146 7.82 20.01 -9.87
C THR A 146 6.50 19.31 -9.52
N LEU A 147 6.04 19.37 -8.27
CA LEU A 147 4.85 18.64 -7.81
C LEU A 147 3.57 18.95 -8.62
N GLU A 148 3.44 20.21 -9.04
CA GLU A 148 2.31 20.71 -9.84
C GLU A 148 2.47 20.42 -11.35
N HIS A 149 3.69 20.07 -11.79
CA HIS A 149 4.07 19.95 -13.20
C HIS A 149 4.35 18.48 -13.57
N PRO A 150 3.33 17.72 -14.02
CA PRO A 150 3.42 16.25 -14.11
C PRO A 150 4.53 15.75 -15.05
N VAL A 151 4.84 16.48 -16.13
CA VAL A 151 5.93 16.13 -17.06
C VAL A 151 7.29 16.14 -16.36
N TYR A 152 7.57 17.22 -15.61
CA TYR A 152 8.85 17.38 -14.92
C TYR A 152 8.95 16.45 -13.70
N LEU A 153 7.83 16.20 -13.03
CA LEU A 153 7.73 15.21 -11.97
C LEU A 153 8.01 13.79 -12.49
N PHE A 154 7.49 13.43 -13.67
CA PHE A 154 7.80 12.15 -14.33
C PHE A 154 9.30 12.00 -14.59
N ILE A 155 9.93 13.00 -15.22
CA ILE A 155 11.37 13.01 -15.50
C ILE A 155 12.19 12.88 -14.20
N GLY A 156 11.82 13.63 -13.17
CA GLY A 156 12.44 13.58 -11.84
C GLY A 156 12.37 12.20 -11.20
N ASN A 157 11.19 11.59 -11.19
CA ASN A 157 10.98 10.26 -10.63
C ASN A 157 11.79 9.18 -11.37
N VAL A 158 11.82 9.21 -12.71
CA VAL A 158 12.62 8.27 -13.52
C VAL A 158 14.13 8.46 -13.24
N THR A 159 14.57 9.72 -13.12
CA THR A 159 15.97 10.05 -12.81
C THR A 159 16.38 9.48 -11.44
N VAL A 160 15.57 9.73 -10.41
CA VAL A 160 15.83 9.21 -9.07
C VAL A 160 15.76 7.68 -9.04
N ALA A 161 14.78 7.07 -9.73
CA ALA A 161 14.70 5.62 -9.85
C ALA A 161 15.97 5.02 -10.47
N ALA A 162 16.48 5.60 -11.55
CA ALA A 162 17.71 5.15 -12.21
C ALA A 162 18.94 5.28 -11.30
N ILE A 163 19.09 6.41 -10.62
CA ILE A 163 20.16 6.65 -9.65
C ILE A 163 20.11 5.62 -8.51
N LEU A 164 18.93 5.35 -7.96
CA LEU A 164 18.75 4.40 -6.87
C LEU A 164 19.08 2.95 -7.29
N VAL A 165 18.73 2.54 -8.52
CA VAL A 165 19.09 1.21 -9.04
C VAL A 165 20.60 1.09 -9.23
N ASP A 166 21.24 2.07 -9.90
CA ASP A 166 22.69 2.04 -10.09
C ASP A 166 23.42 2.04 -8.73
N TYR A 167 22.97 2.85 -7.78
CA TYR A 167 23.51 2.86 -6.42
C TYR A 167 23.33 1.51 -5.72
N ALA A 168 22.16 0.88 -5.82
CA ALA A 168 21.88 -0.42 -5.22
C ALA A 168 22.83 -1.51 -5.76
N ILE A 169 23.05 -1.53 -7.08
CA ILE A 169 23.93 -2.49 -7.74
C ILE A 169 25.38 -2.26 -7.34
N ARG A 170 25.88 -1.02 -7.39
CA ARG A 170 27.29 -0.69 -7.10
C ARG A 170 27.68 -0.81 -5.63
N SER A 171 26.73 -0.56 -4.73
CA SER A 171 26.94 -0.64 -3.28
C SER A 171 26.60 -2.02 -2.71
N GLY A 172 25.93 -2.88 -3.48
CA GLY A 172 25.39 -4.16 -3.01
C GLY A 172 24.20 -4.02 -2.04
N LYS A 173 23.71 -2.80 -1.79
CA LYS A 173 22.59 -2.52 -0.88
C LYS A 173 21.26 -2.62 -1.64
N LEU A 174 20.77 -3.83 -1.75
CA LEU A 174 19.57 -4.16 -2.53
C LEU A 174 18.27 -3.46 -2.08
N GLN A 175 18.20 -2.97 -0.84
CA GLN A 175 17.04 -2.23 -0.32
C GLN A 175 16.67 -0.98 -1.14
N PHE A 176 17.64 -0.36 -1.81
CA PHE A 176 17.39 0.82 -2.67
C PHE A 176 16.63 0.48 -3.95
N ILE A 177 16.52 -0.81 -4.32
CA ILE A 177 15.69 -1.26 -5.43
C ILE A 177 14.21 -1.08 -5.11
N TYR A 178 13.79 -1.31 -3.85
CA TYR A 178 12.41 -1.04 -3.45
C TYR A 178 12.07 0.45 -3.55
N ALA A 179 12.98 1.31 -3.12
CA ALA A 179 12.82 2.76 -3.26
C ALA A 179 12.74 3.17 -4.74
N SER A 180 13.63 2.64 -5.58
CA SER A 180 13.58 2.88 -7.03
C SER A 180 12.24 2.43 -7.64
N ASN A 181 11.79 1.23 -7.32
CA ASN A 181 10.53 0.70 -7.81
C ASN A 181 9.35 1.58 -7.37
N LEU A 182 9.35 2.09 -6.13
CA LEU A 182 8.36 3.06 -5.68
C LEU A 182 8.37 4.33 -6.57
N PHE A 183 9.54 4.89 -6.86
CA PHE A 183 9.66 6.03 -7.79
C PHE A 183 9.16 5.69 -9.20
N ILE A 184 9.29 4.44 -9.67
CA ILE A 184 8.68 4.01 -10.94
C ILE A 184 7.13 4.03 -10.84
N PHE A 185 6.54 3.59 -9.73
CA PHE A 185 5.09 3.73 -9.51
C PHE A 185 4.65 5.21 -9.49
N VAL A 186 5.40 6.09 -8.81
CA VAL A 186 5.11 7.54 -8.82
C VAL A 186 5.28 8.13 -10.22
N SER A 187 6.28 7.66 -10.99
CA SER A 187 6.46 8.08 -12.38
C SER A 187 5.27 7.68 -13.26
N MET A 188 4.71 6.48 -13.06
CA MET A 188 3.49 6.06 -13.77
C MET A 188 2.33 6.99 -13.43
N TRP A 189 2.15 7.37 -12.17
CA TRP A 189 1.14 8.35 -11.77
C TRP A 189 1.33 9.70 -12.50
N SER A 190 2.55 10.23 -12.52
CA SER A 190 2.88 11.49 -13.21
C SER A 190 2.66 11.39 -14.73
N LEU A 191 2.97 10.25 -15.33
CA LEU A 191 2.75 9.97 -16.76
C LEU A 191 1.26 9.98 -17.10
N LEU A 192 0.43 9.31 -16.29
CA LEU A 192 -1.02 9.28 -16.49
C LEU A 192 -1.65 10.66 -16.35
N ARG A 193 -1.16 11.48 -15.41
CA ARG A 193 -1.56 12.90 -15.29
C ARG A 193 -1.16 13.71 -16.52
N THR A 194 0.03 13.46 -17.09
CA THR A 194 0.52 14.16 -18.29
C THR A 194 -0.38 13.90 -19.50
N PHE A 195 -0.87 12.67 -19.67
CA PHE A 195 -1.76 12.30 -20.77
C PHE A 195 -3.25 12.52 -20.47
N GLU A 196 -3.58 13.21 -19.37
CA GLU A 196 -4.96 13.43 -18.91
C GLU A 196 -5.80 12.14 -18.89
N VAL A 197 -5.18 11.01 -18.54
CA VAL A 197 -5.89 9.73 -18.44
C VAL A 197 -6.91 9.84 -17.31
N GLN A 198 -8.15 9.41 -17.58
CA GLN A 198 -9.19 9.39 -16.55
C GLN A 198 -8.75 8.50 -15.37
N ILE A 199 -8.99 8.98 -14.14
CA ILE A 199 -8.60 8.28 -12.91
C ILE A 199 -9.18 6.87 -12.86
N SER A 200 -10.37 6.67 -13.43
CA SER A 200 -11.02 5.38 -13.59
C SER A 200 -10.16 4.31 -14.26
N TYR A 201 -9.17 4.67 -15.11
CA TYR A 201 -8.28 3.70 -15.76
C TYR A 201 -6.96 3.47 -15.01
N TYR A 202 -6.63 4.26 -13.98
CA TYR A 202 -5.38 4.14 -13.24
C TYR A 202 -5.13 2.71 -12.70
N PRO A 203 -6.13 2.00 -12.14
CA PRO A 203 -5.91 0.64 -11.64
C PRO A 203 -5.35 -0.31 -12.69
N LEU A 204 -5.76 -0.16 -13.96
CA LEU A 204 -5.32 -1.01 -15.07
C LEU A 204 -3.86 -0.76 -15.42
N PHE A 205 -3.43 0.51 -15.47
CA PHE A 205 -2.03 0.85 -15.75
C PHE A 205 -1.09 0.38 -14.64
N PHE A 206 -1.50 0.54 -13.39
CA PHE A 206 -0.73 0.07 -12.24
C PHE A 206 -0.68 -1.45 -12.13
N ALA A 207 -1.78 -2.14 -12.44
CA ALA A 207 -1.77 -3.60 -12.60
C ALA A 207 -0.82 -4.02 -13.74
N GLY A 208 -0.88 -3.36 -14.90
CA GLY A 208 0.05 -3.60 -16.01
C GLY A 208 1.51 -3.43 -15.62
N LEU A 209 1.83 -2.38 -14.85
CA LEU A 209 3.18 -2.15 -14.31
C LEU A 209 3.61 -3.26 -13.34
N ALA A 210 2.72 -3.76 -12.49
CA ALA A 210 3.00 -4.90 -11.62
C ALA A 210 3.34 -6.16 -12.43
N TYR A 211 2.61 -6.44 -13.51
CA TYR A 211 2.94 -7.55 -14.42
C TYR A 211 4.28 -7.34 -15.12
N LEU A 212 4.59 -6.12 -15.56
CA LEU A 212 5.89 -5.79 -16.16
C LEU A 212 7.02 -6.10 -15.17
N PHE A 213 6.90 -5.69 -13.91
CA PHE A 213 7.88 -6.03 -12.87
C PHE A 213 8.00 -7.54 -12.65
N TYR A 214 6.88 -8.27 -12.71
CA TYR A 214 6.90 -9.73 -12.58
C TYR A 214 7.65 -10.39 -13.73
N ILE A 215 7.41 -9.97 -14.97
CA ILE A 215 8.11 -10.48 -16.17
C ILE A 215 9.60 -10.15 -16.09
N VAL A 216 9.95 -8.90 -15.75
CA VAL A 216 11.35 -8.48 -15.56
C VAL A 216 12.03 -9.33 -14.49
N ALA A 217 11.34 -9.66 -13.40
CA ALA A 217 11.87 -10.52 -12.35
C ALA A 217 12.31 -11.90 -12.88
N GLN A 218 11.58 -12.48 -13.84
CA GLN A 218 11.91 -13.79 -14.40
C GLN A 218 13.18 -13.80 -15.26
N ILE A 219 13.56 -12.65 -15.83
CA ILE A 219 14.73 -12.51 -16.70
C ILE A 219 15.98 -12.13 -15.89
N LEU A 220 15.79 -11.51 -14.72
CA LEU A 220 16.89 -11.03 -13.88
C LEU A 220 17.57 -12.17 -13.08
N PRO A 221 18.86 -12.00 -12.71
CA PRO A 221 19.55 -12.93 -11.83
C PRO A 221 18.81 -13.13 -10.49
N GLU A 222 18.96 -14.30 -9.86
CA GLU A 222 18.25 -14.66 -8.62
C GLU A 222 18.32 -13.58 -7.51
N ARG A 223 19.48 -12.92 -7.40
CA ARG A 223 19.71 -11.83 -6.44
C ARG A 223 18.75 -10.64 -6.62
N LEU A 224 18.33 -10.36 -7.86
CA LEU A 224 17.43 -9.25 -8.20
C LEU A 224 15.99 -9.73 -8.42
N ASN A 225 15.81 -10.96 -8.92
CA ASN A 225 14.51 -11.58 -9.18
C ASN A 225 13.57 -11.42 -7.99
N SER A 226 14.01 -11.83 -6.79
CA SER A 226 13.17 -11.79 -5.59
C SER A 226 12.64 -10.39 -5.25
N LEU A 227 13.42 -9.34 -5.51
CA LEU A 227 13.04 -7.96 -5.19
C LEU A 227 11.97 -7.45 -6.16
N TYR A 228 12.19 -7.62 -7.47
CA TYR A 228 11.23 -7.22 -8.50
C TYR A 228 9.94 -8.03 -8.44
N ARG A 229 10.05 -9.32 -8.13
CA ARG A 229 8.91 -10.19 -7.87
C ARG A 229 8.09 -9.71 -6.67
N MET A 230 8.73 -9.40 -5.54
CA MET A 230 8.03 -8.86 -4.38
C MET A 230 7.40 -7.49 -4.67
N THR A 231 8.07 -6.61 -5.42
CA THR A 231 7.49 -5.36 -5.90
C THR A 231 6.26 -5.59 -6.76
N ALA A 232 6.28 -6.56 -7.68
CA ALA A 232 5.13 -6.88 -8.52
C ALA A 232 3.92 -7.33 -7.68
N LEU A 233 4.15 -8.23 -6.73
CA LEU A 233 3.10 -8.74 -5.84
C LEU A 233 2.52 -7.63 -4.96
N VAL A 234 3.38 -6.88 -4.26
CA VAL A 234 2.97 -5.76 -3.41
C VAL A 234 2.27 -4.68 -4.25
N GLY A 235 2.80 -4.36 -5.42
CA GLY A 235 2.20 -3.40 -6.35
C GLY A 235 0.81 -3.81 -6.81
N GLY A 236 0.62 -5.06 -7.23
CA GLY A 236 -0.69 -5.58 -7.64
C GLY A 236 -1.72 -5.57 -6.50
N GLY A 237 -1.30 -5.97 -5.29
CA GLY A 237 -2.14 -5.93 -4.10
C GLY A 237 -2.50 -4.49 -3.67
N ALA A 238 -1.49 -3.62 -3.55
CA ALA A 238 -1.68 -2.23 -3.12
C ALA A 238 -2.54 -1.44 -4.11
N THR A 239 -2.34 -1.63 -5.42
CA THR A 239 -3.18 -1.03 -6.46
C THR A 239 -4.64 -1.37 -6.25
N THR A 240 -4.93 -2.66 -6.07
CA THR A 240 -6.29 -3.16 -5.86
C THR A 240 -6.93 -2.57 -4.59
N LEU A 241 -6.18 -2.51 -3.49
CA LEU A 241 -6.69 -1.98 -2.22
C LEU A 241 -6.90 -0.47 -2.26
N ILE A 242 -5.92 0.30 -2.72
CA ILE A 242 -5.97 1.76 -2.75
C ILE A 242 -7.11 2.22 -3.65
N PHE A 243 -7.15 1.77 -4.90
CA PHE A 243 -8.20 2.18 -5.82
C PHE A 243 -9.55 1.54 -5.52
N GLY A 244 -9.57 0.38 -4.86
CA GLY A 244 -10.79 -0.20 -4.34
C GLY A 244 -11.44 0.68 -3.29
N VAL A 245 -10.69 1.09 -2.26
CA VAL A 245 -11.19 1.98 -1.22
C VAL A 245 -11.60 3.33 -1.80
N LEU A 246 -10.81 3.90 -2.70
CA LEU A 246 -11.17 5.16 -3.37
C LEU A 246 -12.42 5.03 -4.24
N GLY A 247 -12.62 3.88 -4.90
CA GLY A 247 -13.82 3.60 -5.71
C GLY A 247 -15.10 3.42 -4.89
N LEU A 248 -15.01 3.19 -3.57
CA LEU A 248 -16.17 3.14 -2.68
C LEU A 248 -16.65 4.52 -2.22
N GLY A 249 -15.87 5.58 -2.47
CA GLY A 249 -16.27 6.94 -2.14
C GLY A 249 -17.43 7.42 -3.03
N GLU A 250 -18.39 8.14 -2.43
CA GLU A 250 -19.39 8.89 -3.20
C GLU A 250 -18.66 10.00 -3.98
N GLY A 251 -18.87 10.05 -5.30
CA GLY A 251 -17.99 10.76 -6.24
C GLY A 251 -17.60 12.17 -5.79
N GLU A 252 -16.30 12.40 -5.61
CA GLU A 252 -15.78 13.70 -5.26
C GLU A 252 -15.68 14.62 -6.48
N THR A 253 -15.98 15.91 -6.28
CA THR A 253 -15.70 16.95 -7.26
C THR A 253 -14.20 17.21 -7.29
N TYR A 254 -13.55 16.97 -8.43
CA TYR A 254 -12.13 17.32 -8.62
C TYR A 254 -11.99 18.54 -9.52
N TYR A 255 -10.93 19.32 -9.29
CA TYR A 255 -10.59 20.46 -10.13
C TYR A 255 -9.84 19.97 -11.37
N SER A 256 -10.44 20.09 -12.55
CA SER A 256 -9.78 19.80 -13.82
C SER A 256 -8.93 20.99 -14.23
N ILE A 257 -7.61 20.79 -14.30
CA ILE A 257 -6.65 21.83 -14.71
C ILE A 257 -6.90 22.23 -16.17
N SER A 258 -7.19 21.26 -17.06
CA SER A 258 -7.44 21.55 -18.48
C SER A 258 -8.74 22.33 -18.72
N GLN A 259 -9.74 22.18 -17.84
CA GLN A 259 -11.01 22.91 -17.94
C GLN A 259 -11.10 24.14 -17.03
N GLY A 260 -10.13 24.36 -16.14
CA GLY A 260 -10.15 25.46 -15.18
C GLY A 260 -11.36 25.48 -14.24
N ARG A 261 -12.03 24.34 -14.04
CA ARG A 261 -13.28 24.23 -13.26
C ARG A 261 -13.38 22.91 -12.51
N TYR A 262 -14.19 22.90 -11.46
CA TYR A 262 -14.60 21.67 -10.80
C TYR A 262 -15.53 20.88 -11.72
N VAL A 263 -15.14 19.66 -12.05
CA VAL A 263 -15.94 18.72 -12.83
C VAL A 263 -16.46 17.68 -11.86
N GLN A 264 -17.78 17.47 -11.84
CA GLN A 264 -18.37 16.37 -11.11
C GLN A 264 -17.97 15.08 -11.83
N ASP A 265 -17.08 14.30 -11.22
CA ASP A 265 -16.59 13.10 -11.88
C ASP A 265 -17.59 11.97 -11.75
N THR A 266 -18.27 11.65 -12.85
CA THR A 266 -19.00 10.38 -12.94
C THR A 266 -18.05 9.20 -13.11
N SER A 267 -16.73 9.42 -13.25
CA SER A 267 -15.74 8.35 -13.44
C SER A 267 -15.51 7.47 -12.20
N PHE A 268 -15.98 7.84 -11.01
CA PHE A 268 -15.89 6.99 -9.81
C PHE A 268 -16.61 5.65 -9.98
N ALA A 269 -17.74 5.62 -10.71
CA ALA A 269 -18.40 4.36 -11.08
C ALA A 269 -17.51 3.48 -11.99
N GLY A 270 -16.69 4.11 -12.84
CA GLY A 270 -15.67 3.44 -13.64
C GLY A 270 -14.46 2.99 -12.82
N LEU A 271 -14.12 3.72 -11.74
CA LEU A 271 -12.98 3.41 -10.87
C LEU A 271 -13.20 2.10 -10.12
N GLU A 272 -14.37 1.89 -9.50
CA GLU A 272 -14.67 0.62 -8.82
C GLU A 272 -14.60 -0.55 -9.80
N ARG A 273 -15.16 -0.38 -11.01
CA ARG A 273 -15.08 -1.40 -12.07
C ARG A 273 -13.65 -1.75 -12.43
N SER A 274 -12.80 -0.75 -12.69
CA SER A 274 -11.40 -0.98 -13.04
C SER A 274 -10.58 -1.54 -11.88
N ALA A 275 -10.89 -1.16 -10.65
CA ALA A 275 -10.26 -1.71 -9.46
C ALA A 275 -10.66 -3.18 -9.22
N LEU A 276 -11.91 -3.54 -9.55
CA LEU A 276 -12.34 -4.94 -9.57
C LEU A 276 -11.59 -5.73 -10.65
N VAL A 277 -11.43 -5.17 -11.87
CA VAL A 277 -10.62 -5.80 -12.93
C VAL A 277 -9.15 -5.96 -12.47
N SER A 278 -8.57 -4.94 -11.81
CA SER A 278 -7.22 -5.05 -11.25
C SER A 278 -7.12 -6.11 -10.15
N SER A 279 -8.20 -6.33 -9.39
CA SER A 279 -8.30 -7.38 -8.37
C SER A 279 -8.22 -8.79 -8.98
N TYR A 280 -8.88 -9.01 -10.12
CA TYR A 280 -8.71 -10.24 -10.90
C TYR A 280 -7.29 -10.38 -11.44
N ALA A 281 -6.71 -9.29 -11.95
CA ALA A 281 -5.33 -9.29 -12.40
C ALA A 281 -4.36 -9.63 -11.25
N ALA A 282 -4.57 -9.09 -10.05
CA ALA A 282 -3.79 -9.44 -8.86
C ALA A 282 -3.97 -10.92 -8.48
N THR A 283 -5.20 -11.43 -8.49
CA THR A 283 -5.49 -12.86 -8.25
C THR A 283 -4.73 -13.77 -9.21
N LEU A 284 -4.76 -13.46 -10.51
CA LEU A 284 -4.03 -14.23 -11.51
C LEU A 284 -2.52 -14.15 -11.27
N LEU A 285 -1.99 -12.98 -10.92
CA LEU A 285 -0.58 -12.77 -10.62
C LEU A 285 -0.12 -13.62 -9.42
N TYR A 286 -0.88 -13.61 -8.31
CA TYR A 286 -0.59 -14.45 -7.14
C TYR A 286 -0.72 -15.94 -7.44
N THR A 287 -1.67 -16.33 -8.30
CA THR A 287 -1.85 -17.73 -8.71
C THR A 287 -0.67 -18.22 -9.55
N LEU A 288 -0.26 -17.44 -10.55
CA LEU A 288 0.94 -17.73 -11.34
C LEU A 288 2.17 -17.86 -10.44
N ASP A 289 2.30 -16.95 -9.48
CA ASP A 289 3.39 -16.96 -8.53
C ASP A 289 3.43 -18.22 -7.66
N ALA A 290 2.27 -18.64 -7.15
CA ALA A 290 2.14 -19.89 -6.40
C ALA A 290 2.52 -21.12 -7.24
N ILE A 291 2.13 -21.16 -8.51
CA ILE A 291 2.45 -22.24 -9.45
C ILE A 291 3.95 -22.31 -9.71
N PHE A 292 4.60 -21.17 -9.99
CA PHE A 292 6.02 -21.13 -10.30
C PHE A 292 6.89 -21.45 -9.08
N LEU A 293 6.56 -20.94 -7.91
CA LEU A 293 7.33 -21.21 -6.69
C LEU A 293 7.10 -22.59 -6.08
N LYS A 294 5.99 -23.25 -6.40
CA LYS A 294 5.55 -24.51 -5.76
C LYS A 294 5.51 -24.45 -4.23
N LYS A 295 5.35 -23.25 -3.65
CA LYS A 295 5.21 -23.06 -2.19
C LYS A 295 3.73 -23.09 -1.82
N GLY A 296 3.32 -24.10 -1.06
CA GLY A 296 1.91 -24.29 -0.66
C GLY A 296 1.30 -23.05 0.01
N GLY A 297 2.07 -22.30 0.81
CA GLY A 297 1.59 -21.07 1.46
C GLY A 297 1.10 -19.99 0.49
N MET A 298 1.76 -19.83 -0.66
CA MET A 298 1.33 -18.86 -1.68
C MET A 298 0.05 -19.28 -2.39
N GLY A 299 -0.21 -20.59 -2.52
CA GLY A 299 -1.47 -21.10 -3.05
C GLY A 299 -2.67 -20.69 -2.17
N TYR A 300 -2.54 -20.84 -0.85
CA TYR A 300 -3.58 -20.39 0.09
C TYR A 300 -3.79 -18.88 0.04
N PHE A 301 -2.70 -18.11 -0.07
CA PHE A 301 -2.78 -16.65 -0.20
C PHE A 301 -3.48 -16.23 -1.49
N ALA A 302 -3.08 -16.77 -2.65
CA ALA A 302 -3.71 -16.49 -3.93
C ALA A 302 -5.21 -16.84 -3.93
N SER A 303 -5.55 -17.98 -3.34
CA SER A 303 -6.93 -18.45 -3.15
C SER A 303 -7.74 -17.48 -2.27
N ALA A 304 -7.15 -16.94 -1.20
CA ALA A 304 -7.81 -15.95 -0.35
C ALA A 304 -8.04 -14.62 -1.09
N VAL A 305 -7.06 -14.17 -1.88
CA VAL A 305 -7.22 -12.98 -2.75
C VAL A 305 -8.33 -13.23 -3.77
N ALA A 306 -8.38 -14.41 -4.40
CA ALA A 306 -9.45 -14.79 -5.34
C ALA A 306 -10.84 -14.72 -4.70
N MET A 307 -10.97 -15.24 -3.48
CA MET A 307 -12.24 -15.18 -2.73
C MET A 307 -12.62 -13.73 -2.40
N PHE A 308 -11.67 -12.91 -1.96
CA PHE A 308 -11.93 -11.48 -1.74
C PHE A 308 -12.38 -10.77 -3.02
N THR A 309 -11.72 -11.02 -4.15
CA THR A 309 -12.11 -10.51 -5.47
C THR A 309 -13.52 -10.94 -5.84
N TYR A 310 -13.87 -12.21 -5.61
CA TYR A 310 -15.22 -12.73 -5.88
C TYR A 310 -16.28 -12.06 -5.01
N LEU A 311 -16.04 -11.89 -3.71
CA LEU A 311 -16.98 -11.19 -2.83
C LEU A 311 -17.16 -9.73 -3.24
N TRP A 312 -16.09 -9.07 -3.66
CA TRP A 312 -16.19 -7.72 -4.20
C TRP A 312 -16.98 -7.68 -5.51
N GLN A 313 -16.81 -8.66 -6.41
CA GLN A 313 -17.65 -8.78 -7.61
C GLN A 313 -19.14 -8.86 -7.23
N MET A 314 -19.49 -9.67 -6.22
CA MET A 314 -20.88 -9.78 -5.76
C MET A 314 -21.42 -8.44 -5.23
N LYS A 315 -20.59 -7.70 -4.48
CA LYS A 315 -20.94 -6.34 -4.04
C LYS A 315 -21.17 -5.42 -5.22
N TYR A 316 -20.26 -5.41 -6.19
CA TYR A 316 -20.34 -4.57 -7.39
C TYR A 316 -21.59 -4.85 -8.22
N LEU A 317 -22.03 -6.12 -8.28
CA LEU A 317 -23.26 -6.53 -8.97
C LEU A 317 -24.55 -6.16 -8.20
N GLY A 318 -24.45 -5.61 -6.99
CA GLY A 318 -25.59 -5.16 -6.21
C GLY A 318 -26.34 -6.27 -5.49
N PHE A 319 -25.71 -7.43 -5.24
CA PHE A 319 -26.33 -8.47 -4.41
C PHE A 319 -26.50 -7.95 -2.97
N ALA A 320 -27.74 -7.70 -2.56
CA ALA A 320 -28.06 -7.23 -1.21
C ALA A 320 -28.10 -8.35 -0.17
N GLU A 321 -28.34 -9.59 -0.60
CA GLU A 321 -28.56 -10.72 0.29
C GLU A 321 -27.24 -11.22 0.90
N VAL A 322 -27.09 -11.09 2.22
CA VAL A 322 -25.90 -11.51 2.99
C VAL A 322 -25.53 -12.97 2.72
N GLN A 323 -26.53 -13.84 2.57
CA GLN A 323 -26.35 -15.26 2.31
C GLN A 323 -25.54 -15.54 1.05
N THR A 324 -25.64 -14.67 0.04
CA THR A 324 -24.90 -14.80 -1.21
C THR A 324 -23.39 -14.75 -0.99
N TYR A 325 -22.94 -13.94 -0.03
CA TYR A 325 -21.54 -13.78 0.33
C TYR A 325 -21.07 -14.90 1.25
N THR A 326 -21.88 -15.22 2.26
CA THR A 326 -21.50 -16.16 3.32
C THR A 326 -21.56 -17.61 2.86
N LEU A 327 -22.48 -17.96 1.96
CA LEU A 327 -22.53 -19.28 1.32
C LEU A 327 -21.26 -19.54 0.49
N ALA A 328 -20.83 -18.57 -0.32
CA ALA A 328 -19.60 -18.71 -1.12
C ALA A 328 -18.37 -18.90 -0.22
N LEU A 329 -18.27 -18.13 0.87
CA LEU A 329 -17.22 -18.30 1.89
C LEU A 329 -17.29 -19.66 2.58
N GLY A 330 -18.49 -20.11 2.96
CA GLY A 330 -18.70 -21.40 3.62
C GLY A 330 -18.23 -22.56 2.76
N VAL A 331 -18.69 -22.61 1.51
CA VAL A 331 -18.29 -23.61 0.51
C VAL A 331 -16.78 -23.56 0.26
N TYR A 332 -16.21 -22.38 0.15
CA TYR A 332 -14.77 -22.19 -0.04
C TYR A 332 -13.93 -22.77 1.09
N PHE A 333 -14.24 -22.42 2.34
CA PHE A 333 -13.49 -22.94 3.50
C PHE A 333 -13.67 -24.45 3.68
N MET A 334 -14.86 -24.98 3.39
CA MET A 334 -15.11 -26.42 3.38
C MET A 334 -14.31 -27.14 2.29
N ALA A 335 -14.23 -26.57 1.09
CA ALA A 335 -13.40 -27.12 0.01
C ALA A 335 -11.90 -27.11 0.39
N LEU A 336 -11.41 -26.01 0.98
CA LEU A 336 -10.04 -25.95 1.50
C LEU A 336 -9.78 -26.99 2.59
N ALA A 337 -10.72 -27.18 3.51
CA ALA A 337 -10.62 -28.20 4.54
C ALA A 337 -10.58 -29.61 3.93
N TYR A 338 -11.38 -29.87 2.88
CA TYR A 338 -11.33 -31.12 2.14
C TYR A 338 -9.96 -31.36 1.49
N PHE A 339 -9.36 -30.34 0.87
CA PHE A 339 -8.00 -30.46 0.33
C PHE A 339 -6.94 -30.68 1.42
N GLN A 340 -7.08 -30.03 2.59
CA GLN A 340 -6.19 -30.27 3.73
C GLN A 340 -6.33 -31.69 4.29
N ARG A 341 -7.53 -32.29 4.23
CA ARG A 341 -7.75 -33.70 4.54
C ARG A 341 -6.98 -34.60 3.59
N LEU A 342 -7.03 -34.34 2.28
CA LEU A 342 -6.28 -35.11 1.29
C LEU A 342 -4.76 -34.96 1.49
N ALA A 343 -4.31 -33.79 1.93
CA ALA A 343 -2.90 -33.53 2.23
C ALA A 343 -2.44 -34.07 3.61
N GLY A 344 -3.33 -34.65 4.42
CA GLY A 344 -2.98 -35.23 5.73
C GLY A 344 -2.81 -34.23 6.90
N HIS A 345 -3.15 -32.95 6.73
CA HIS A 345 -2.99 -31.92 7.77
C HIS A 345 -4.24 -31.80 8.65
N ALA A 346 -4.38 -32.70 9.63
CA ALA A 346 -5.60 -32.81 10.45
C ALA A 346 -5.96 -31.54 11.25
N GLY A 347 -4.97 -30.82 11.80
CA GLY A 347 -5.22 -29.63 12.63
C GLY A 347 -5.83 -28.47 11.84
N ASN A 348 -5.27 -28.15 10.68
CA ASN A 348 -5.76 -27.06 9.83
C ASN A 348 -7.13 -27.39 9.23
N ARG A 349 -7.38 -28.67 8.93
CA ARG A 349 -8.67 -29.15 8.41
C ARG A 349 -9.83 -28.79 9.34
N ASP A 350 -9.70 -29.09 10.63
CA ASP A 350 -10.81 -28.92 11.58
C ASP A 350 -11.15 -27.45 11.78
N LEU A 351 -10.13 -26.58 11.88
CA LEU A 351 -10.33 -25.13 11.95
C LEU A 351 -11.05 -24.59 10.72
N LEU A 352 -10.58 -24.94 9.51
CA LEU A 352 -11.22 -24.51 8.26
C LEU A 352 -12.66 -25.02 8.13
N ASN A 353 -12.93 -26.24 8.61
CA ASN A 353 -14.28 -26.80 8.67
C ASN A 353 -15.19 -25.99 9.58
N TYR A 354 -14.75 -25.66 10.79
CA TYR A 354 -15.56 -24.86 11.70
C TYR A 354 -15.83 -23.46 11.15
N VAL A 355 -14.84 -22.83 10.53
CA VAL A 355 -15.01 -21.53 9.86
C VAL A 355 -15.99 -21.63 8.68
N GLY A 356 -15.87 -22.68 7.85
CA GLY A 356 -16.79 -22.91 6.74
C GLY A 356 -18.23 -23.14 7.20
N LEU A 357 -18.42 -23.99 8.22
CA LEU A 357 -19.73 -24.23 8.83
C LEU A 357 -20.31 -22.97 9.48
N PHE A 358 -19.47 -22.14 10.10
CA PHE A 358 -19.88 -20.87 10.68
C PHE A 358 -20.46 -19.93 9.62
N PHE A 359 -19.73 -19.70 8.52
CA PHE A 359 -20.21 -18.84 7.43
C PHE A 359 -21.43 -19.43 6.71
N LEU A 360 -21.53 -20.76 6.62
CA LEU A 360 -22.67 -21.40 5.99
C LEU A 360 -23.94 -21.32 6.85
N LEU A 361 -23.86 -21.64 8.15
CA LEU A 361 -25.05 -21.86 8.98
C LEU A 361 -25.46 -20.67 9.84
N VAL A 362 -24.52 -19.87 10.35
CA VAL A 362 -24.83 -18.82 11.34
C VAL A 362 -25.59 -17.65 10.72
N PRO A 363 -25.24 -17.13 9.54
CA PRO A 363 -26.04 -16.11 8.87
C PRO A 363 -27.46 -16.60 8.55
N THR A 364 -27.60 -17.80 7.98
CA THR A 364 -28.91 -18.41 7.69
C THR A 364 -29.74 -18.57 8.97
N PHE A 365 -29.11 -18.92 10.09
CA PHE A 365 -29.76 -19.03 11.40
C PHE A 365 -30.43 -17.71 11.79
N PHE A 366 -29.66 -16.62 11.84
CA PHE A 366 -30.20 -15.33 12.25
C PHE A 366 -31.25 -14.80 11.26
N GLN A 367 -31.03 -15.01 9.96
CA GLN A 367 -32.00 -14.61 8.93
C GLN A 367 -33.31 -15.41 9.01
N SER A 368 -33.28 -16.65 9.52
CA SER A 368 -34.50 -17.47 9.70
C SER A 368 -35.49 -16.93 10.73
N PHE A 369 -35.06 -16.01 11.61
CA PHE A 369 -35.91 -15.32 12.58
C PHE A 369 -36.29 -13.89 12.15
N GLY A 370 -35.79 -13.41 11.01
CA GLY A 370 -36.06 -12.06 10.50
C GLY A 370 -37.25 -11.99 9.54
N ASP A 371 -37.42 -10.84 8.91
CA ASP A 371 -38.45 -10.63 7.89
C ASP A 371 -38.22 -11.55 6.68
N GLY A 372 -39.20 -12.43 6.42
CA GLY A 372 -39.07 -13.51 5.45
C GLY A 372 -38.33 -14.74 5.99
N GLY A 373 -38.30 -14.95 7.31
CA GLY A 373 -37.63 -16.08 7.96
C GLY A 373 -37.94 -17.45 7.36
N ALA A 374 -39.14 -17.64 6.82
CA ALA A 374 -39.54 -18.89 6.18
C ALA A 374 -38.63 -19.32 5.01
N LYS A 375 -38.20 -18.39 4.13
CA LYS A 375 -37.28 -18.73 3.01
C LYS A 375 -35.91 -19.17 3.51
N TYR A 376 -35.41 -18.54 4.57
CA TYR A 376 -34.11 -18.86 5.15
C TYR A 376 -34.14 -20.13 5.98
N ALA A 377 -35.24 -20.41 6.67
CA ALA A 377 -35.43 -21.68 7.35
C ALA A 377 -35.48 -22.86 6.37
N LEU A 378 -36.14 -22.68 5.22
CA LEU A 378 -36.11 -23.68 4.14
C LEU A 378 -34.68 -23.88 3.61
N LEU A 379 -33.96 -22.78 3.35
CA LEU A 379 -32.56 -22.84 2.91
C LEU A 379 -31.67 -23.57 3.93
N MET A 380 -31.79 -23.24 5.22
CA MET A 380 -31.09 -23.93 6.31
C MET A 380 -31.44 -25.42 6.35
N GLY A 381 -32.69 -25.79 6.09
CA GLY A 381 -33.11 -27.19 5.97
C GLY A 381 -32.38 -27.90 4.81
N VAL A 382 -32.28 -27.26 3.66
CA VAL A 382 -31.53 -27.78 2.50
C VAL A 382 -30.03 -27.89 2.80
N GLU A 383 -29.43 -26.84 3.37
CA GLU A 383 -28.03 -26.84 3.82
C GLU A 383 -27.77 -27.97 4.82
N GLY A 384 -28.69 -28.18 5.77
CA GLY A 384 -28.63 -29.25 6.77
C GLY A 384 -28.68 -30.65 6.16
N LEU A 385 -29.58 -30.89 5.20
CA LEU A 385 -29.65 -32.17 4.46
C LEU A 385 -28.37 -32.43 3.67
N LEU A 386 -27.84 -31.41 2.98
CA LEU A 386 -26.59 -31.52 2.23
C LEU A 386 -25.41 -31.81 3.15
N LEU A 387 -25.29 -31.12 4.28
CA LEU A 387 -24.24 -31.36 5.27
C LEU A 387 -24.35 -32.76 5.91
N PHE A 388 -25.55 -33.21 6.22
CA PHE A 388 -25.78 -34.56 6.76
C PHE A 388 -25.37 -35.64 5.75
N GLY A 389 -25.78 -35.49 4.48
CA GLY A 389 -25.40 -36.39 3.40
C GLY A 389 -23.89 -36.40 3.15
N LEU A 390 -23.25 -35.23 3.08
CA LEU A 390 -21.81 -35.08 2.95
C LEU A 390 -21.07 -35.68 4.15
N GLY A 391 -21.54 -35.43 5.37
CA GLY A 391 -20.96 -35.97 6.60
C GLY A 391 -21.02 -37.50 6.65
N THR A 392 -22.12 -38.09 6.23
CA THR A 392 -22.30 -39.54 6.15
C THR A 392 -21.39 -40.16 5.08
N SER A 393 -21.39 -39.58 3.87
CA SER A 393 -20.55 -40.03 2.75
C SER A 393 -19.05 -39.97 3.08
N LEU A 394 -18.62 -38.87 3.69
CA LEU A 394 -17.22 -38.64 4.07
C LEU A 394 -16.82 -39.26 5.41
N SER A 395 -17.76 -39.90 6.11
CA SER A 395 -17.62 -40.44 7.48
C SER A 395 -17.06 -39.40 8.47
N TYR A 396 -17.48 -38.14 8.34
CA TYR A 396 -17.00 -37.04 9.16
C TYR A 396 -18.10 -36.55 10.10
N ARG A 397 -17.90 -36.83 11.40
CA ARG A 397 -18.91 -36.61 12.45
C ARG A 397 -19.34 -35.15 12.57
N THR A 398 -18.41 -34.20 12.41
CA THR A 398 -18.71 -32.77 12.55
C THR A 398 -19.77 -32.30 11.55
N TYR A 399 -19.67 -32.71 10.29
CA TYR A 399 -20.69 -32.37 9.28
C TYR A 399 -22.03 -33.06 9.55
N THR A 400 -21.99 -34.31 10.04
CA THR A 400 -23.19 -35.06 10.40
C THR A 400 -23.95 -34.34 11.52
N TYR A 401 -23.25 -33.97 12.61
CA TYR A 401 -23.85 -33.27 13.74
C TYR A 401 -24.28 -31.84 13.38
N ALA A 402 -23.48 -31.12 12.58
CA ALA A 402 -23.86 -29.79 12.09
C ALA A 402 -25.11 -29.85 11.20
N GLY A 403 -25.22 -30.85 10.32
CA GLY A 403 -26.40 -31.08 9.48
C GLY A 403 -27.65 -31.39 10.29
N ILE A 404 -27.56 -32.30 11.28
CA ILE A 404 -28.68 -32.58 12.21
C ILE A 404 -29.05 -31.30 12.98
N GLY A 405 -28.07 -30.57 13.48
CA GLY A 405 -28.29 -29.29 14.19
C GLY A 405 -29.03 -28.28 13.32
N ALA A 406 -28.59 -28.08 12.08
CA ALA A 406 -29.23 -27.19 11.12
C ALA A 406 -30.68 -27.61 10.82
N LEU A 407 -30.95 -28.90 10.67
CA LEU A 407 -32.32 -29.42 10.46
C LEU A 407 -33.23 -29.15 11.67
N VAL A 408 -32.74 -29.42 12.88
CA VAL A 408 -33.48 -29.14 14.12
C VAL A 408 -33.78 -27.65 14.22
N VAL A 409 -32.79 -26.80 13.97
CA VAL A 409 -32.94 -25.35 14.02
C VAL A 409 -33.92 -24.85 12.96
N ALA A 410 -33.88 -25.37 11.74
CA ALA A 410 -34.84 -25.03 10.68
C ALA A 410 -36.29 -25.40 11.06
N ILE A 411 -36.49 -26.55 11.73
CA ILE A 411 -37.80 -26.95 12.25
C ILE A 411 -38.24 -26.00 13.38
N ILE A 412 -37.33 -25.66 14.30
CA ILE A 412 -37.61 -24.74 15.40
C ILE A 412 -37.99 -23.35 14.88
N SER A 413 -37.26 -22.79 13.92
CA SER A 413 -37.54 -21.45 13.38
C SER A 413 -38.91 -21.39 12.70
N GLN A 414 -39.30 -22.43 11.96
CA GLN A 414 -40.63 -22.52 11.34
C GLN A 414 -41.75 -22.74 12.35
N THR A 415 -41.50 -23.55 13.37
CA THR A 415 -42.51 -23.83 14.41
C THR A 415 -42.59 -22.72 15.44
N TYR A 416 -41.60 -21.83 15.55
CA TYR A 416 -41.59 -20.72 16.50
C TYR A 416 -42.84 -19.85 16.36
N GLU A 417 -43.14 -19.34 15.17
CA GLU A 417 -44.33 -18.50 14.96
C GLU A 417 -45.62 -19.24 15.31
N PHE A 418 -45.72 -20.52 14.93
CA PHE A 418 -46.85 -21.36 15.29
C PHE A 418 -46.96 -21.54 16.80
N VAL A 419 -45.88 -21.89 17.49
CA VAL A 419 -45.84 -22.13 18.94
C VAL A 419 -46.18 -20.86 19.71
N PHE A 420 -45.65 -19.70 19.31
CA PHE A 420 -45.96 -18.42 19.95
C PHE A 420 -47.37 -17.90 19.65
N SER A 421 -48.02 -18.40 18.59
CA SER A 421 -49.45 -18.15 18.34
C SER A 421 -50.37 -18.95 19.26
N LEU A 422 -49.88 -20.03 19.89
CA LEU A 422 -50.68 -20.86 20.78
C LEU A 422 -50.89 -20.19 22.16
N PRO A 423 -52.06 -20.38 22.79
CA PRO A 423 -52.27 -20.01 24.19
C PRO A 423 -51.17 -20.53 25.12
N ARG A 424 -50.67 -19.66 26.01
CA ARG A 424 -49.55 -19.95 26.94
C ARG A 424 -49.73 -21.25 27.72
N TRP A 425 -50.96 -21.62 28.09
CA TRP A 425 -51.27 -22.85 28.84
C TRP A 425 -50.98 -24.13 28.04
N MET A 426 -51.15 -24.12 26.72
CA MET A 426 -50.80 -25.27 25.87
C MET A 426 -49.30 -25.44 25.75
N ILE A 427 -48.56 -24.32 25.68
CA ILE A 427 -47.09 -24.34 25.66
C ILE A 427 -46.57 -24.97 26.95
N THR A 428 -47.05 -24.54 28.12
CA THR A 428 -46.65 -25.14 29.42
C THR A 428 -47.07 -26.60 29.54
N ALA A 429 -48.27 -26.97 29.08
CA ALA A 429 -48.71 -28.37 29.09
C ALA A 429 -47.81 -29.26 28.21
N ALA A 430 -47.50 -28.81 26.98
CA ALA A 430 -46.65 -29.56 26.06
C ALA A 430 -45.22 -29.72 26.58
N VAL A 431 -44.61 -28.64 27.10
CA VAL A 431 -43.27 -28.70 27.72
C VAL A 431 -43.27 -29.62 28.94
N GLY A 432 -44.30 -29.53 29.79
CA GLY A 432 -44.46 -30.41 30.94
C GLY A 432 -44.50 -31.89 30.57
N ILE A 433 -45.29 -32.24 29.55
CA ILE A 433 -45.39 -33.63 29.03
C ILE A 433 -44.06 -34.10 28.43
N LEU A 434 -43.36 -33.25 27.68
CA LEU A 434 -42.05 -33.58 27.08
C LEU A 434 -40.98 -33.84 28.14
N LEU A 435 -40.90 -32.98 29.16
CA LEU A 435 -39.97 -33.15 30.29
C LEU A 435 -40.29 -34.43 31.08
N LEU A 436 -41.57 -34.68 31.35
CA LEU A 436 -42.01 -35.88 32.06
C LEU A 436 -41.69 -37.15 31.27
N SER A 437 -41.94 -37.15 29.97
CA SER A 437 -41.62 -38.28 29.07
C SER A 437 -40.11 -38.53 28.99
N SER A 438 -39.31 -37.46 28.90
CA SER A 438 -37.85 -37.55 28.87
C SER A 438 -37.28 -38.07 30.20
N ALA A 439 -37.82 -37.60 31.33
CA ALA A 439 -37.45 -38.09 32.65
C ALA A 439 -37.77 -39.59 32.81
N ILE A 440 -38.97 -40.02 32.38
CA ILE A 440 -39.35 -41.44 32.37
C ILE A 440 -38.39 -42.25 31.50
N TYR A 441 -38.09 -41.78 30.28
CA TYR A 441 -37.16 -42.46 29.37
C TYR A 441 -35.74 -42.60 29.97
N LEU A 442 -35.19 -41.54 30.57
CA LEU A 442 -33.88 -41.59 31.23
C LEU A 442 -33.88 -42.52 32.46
N LEU A 443 -34.96 -42.53 33.25
CA LEU A 443 -35.12 -43.42 34.40
C LEU A 443 -35.18 -44.90 33.99
N LEU A 444 -35.84 -45.20 32.88
CA LEU A 444 -35.91 -46.56 32.33
C LEU A 444 -34.53 -47.00 31.83
N ARG A 445 -33.80 -46.14 31.10
CA ARG A 445 -32.48 -46.48 30.56
C ARG A 445 -31.40 -46.63 31.63
N ARG A 446 -31.51 -45.91 32.75
CA ARG A 446 -30.60 -46.03 33.91
C ARG A 446 -30.65 -47.41 34.58
N LYS A 447 -31.75 -48.17 34.43
CA LYS A 447 -31.87 -49.52 35.02
C LYS A 447 -31.17 -50.62 34.21
N GLU A 448 -30.70 -50.33 33.00
CA GLU A 448 -30.14 -51.33 32.08
C GLU A 448 -28.61 -51.34 32.01
N GLU A 449 -27.90 -50.42 32.68
CA GLU A 449 -26.44 -50.54 32.85
C GLU A 449 -26.14 -51.47 34.05
N PRO A 450 -25.59 -52.68 33.82
CA PRO A 450 -25.14 -53.52 34.93
C PRO A 450 -23.94 -52.84 35.58
N GLN A 451 -23.98 -52.69 36.90
CA GLN A 451 -22.82 -52.30 37.70
C GLN A 451 -21.64 -53.23 37.34
N LYS A 452 -20.59 -52.65 36.74
CA LYS A 452 -19.27 -53.26 36.70
C LYS A 452 -18.46 -52.77 37.89
#